data_AF-A0A3D1QSV5-F1
#
_entry.id   AF-A0A3D1QSV5-F1
#
_cell.length_a   1.000
_cell.length_b   1.000
_cell.length_c   1.000
_cell.angle_alpha   90.00
_cell.angle_beta   90.00
_cell.angle_gamma   90.00
#
_symmetry.space_group_name_H-M   'P 1'
#
loop_
_entity.id
_entity.type
_entity.pdbx_description
1 polymer ?
#
loop_
_entity_poly.entity_id
_entity_poly.type
_entity_poly.pdbx_seq_one_letter_code
_entity_poly.pdbx_strand_id
1 'polypeptide(L)'
;MRSSKAVAGIAVALLLLAGTGASAAEEAAKSNPWAGSSIYYEHVFSAISLDKSAEQSWNPYYSHSLSLQPKWRFHDYFGVGLRLDVEQELTNSDDTVRRYEWMWSDLSVDLNAGKGYTESFTGIKVTGGLRLTLPVSKAARARELFMSVGPGASVSRKFSDLFGSPLSLTVGYNGRWTYHFHETTTAQYKAPTISCGDPTSPLCERFVNTGYENPEHGLVHGASLSLDITEKLSFSTNFSFLRNGLYALSDYEMLDGAGQKVVLEADSEVAVRHYQWFVAELSYQALDLVGVALGVSSLYGDLAPDSTYRTPFFNRFTNIYLDLSLDIDSVVSRFQ
;
A
#
# COMPACT_ATOMS: atom_id res chain seq x y z
N MET A 1 12.99 -2.12 -67.95
CA MET A 1 13.47 -2.99 -66.85
C MET A 1 12.61 -2.73 -65.63
N ARG A 2 11.90 -3.78 -65.18
CA ARG A 2 11.02 -3.93 -64.00
C ARG A 2 10.05 -2.76 -63.72
N SER A 3 8.85 -2.76 -64.32
CA SER A 3 7.62 -3.45 -63.85
C SER A 3 7.19 -2.97 -62.46
N SER A 4 5.97 -2.54 -62.16
CA SER A 4 4.77 -2.09 -62.88
C SER A 4 3.70 -2.02 -61.78
N LYS A 5 2.95 -0.91 -61.73
CA LYS A 5 1.46 -0.85 -61.60
C LYS A 5 0.77 -1.70 -60.50
N ALA A 6 -0.33 -1.34 -59.87
CA ALA A 6 -1.24 -0.20 -59.86
C ALA A 6 -2.41 -0.65 -58.95
N VAL A 7 -3.06 0.30 -58.27
CA VAL A 7 -4.53 0.49 -58.22
C VAL A 7 -5.44 -0.56 -57.51
N ALA A 8 -6.11 -0.04 -56.47
CA ALA A 8 -7.54 -0.12 -56.08
C ALA A 8 -8.29 -1.46 -55.90
N GLY A 9 -9.14 -1.47 -54.86
CA GLY A 9 -10.55 -1.86 -55.01
C GLY A 9 -11.05 -3.06 -54.19
N ILE A 10 -11.75 -2.74 -53.09
CA ILE A 10 -12.99 -3.33 -52.52
C ILE A 10 -13.41 -4.74 -52.99
N ALA A 11 -13.62 -5.68 -52.04
CA ALA A 11 -14.85 -6.49 -51.91
C ALA A 11 -14.82 -7.42 -50.67
N VAL A 12 -15.93 -7.41 -49.93
CA VAL A 12 -16.32 -8.38 -48.89
C VAL A 12 -16.99 -9.58 -49.57
N ALA A 13 -16.63 -10.81 -49.18
CA ALA A 13 -17.53 -11.98 -49.25
C ALA A 13 -17.08 -13.10 -48.30
N LEU A 14 -17.96 -13.42 -47.37
CA LEU A 14 -18.01 -14.62 -46.53
C LEU A 14 -18.16 -15.88 -47.39
N LEU A 15 -17.44 -16.95 -47.08
CA LEU A 15 -18.00 -18.31 -47.11
C LEU A 15 -17.17 -19.31 -46.28
N LEU A 16 -17.91 -20.13 -45.55
CA LEU A 16 -17.51 -21.11 -44.55
C LEU A 16 -16.60 -22.22 -45.09
N LEU A 17 -15.56 -22.56 -44.30
CA LEU A 17 -15.08 -23.94 -44.16
C LEU A 17 -14.80 -24.20 -42.67
N ALA A 18 -15.63 -25.08 -42.11
CA ALA A 18 -15.42 -25.69 -40.81
C ALA A 18 -14.46 -26.89 -40.94
N GLY A 19 -13.61 -27.08 -39.93
CA GLY A 19 -13.02 -28.38 -39.62
C GLY A 19 -11.50 -28.44 -39.73
N THR A 20 -10.86 -28.66 -38.58
CA THR A 20 -9.45 -29.05 -38.36
C THR A 20 -8.42 -27.91 -38.33
N GLY A 21 -8.51 -27.08 -37.29
CA GLY A 21 -7.45 -26.16 -36.88
C GLY A 21 -7.57 -25.63 -35.44
N ALA A 22 -8.53 -26.13 -34.66
CA ALA A 22 -8.79 -25.71 -33.27
C ALA A 22 -7.64 -26.01 -32.29
N SER A 23 -6.60 -26.74 -32.72
CA SER A 23 -5.41 -27.01 -31.90
C SER A 23 -4.33 -25.93 -31.99
N ALA A 24 -4.40 -24.99 -32.94
CA ALA A 24 -3.38 -23.93 -33.09
C ALA A 24 -3.90 -22.53 -32.77
N ALA A 25 -5.23 -22.35 -32.65
CA ALA A 25 -5.85 -21.10 -32.20
C ALA A 25 -6.04 -21.05 -30.68
N GLU A 26 -5.95 -22.19 -29.99
CA GLU A 26 -5.99 -22.29 -28.52
C GLU A 26 -4.60 -22.06 -27.88
N GLU A 27 -3.54 -21.98 -28.71
CA GLU A 27 -2.14 -21.86 -28.27
C GLU A 27 -1.59 -20.41 -28.26
N ALA A 28 -2.40 -19.39 -28.56
CA ALA A 28 -1.88 -18.02 -28.69
C ALA A 28 -2.82 -16.87 -28.29
N ALA A 29 -3.79 -17.08 -27.39
CA ALA A 29 -4.13 -15.98 -26.47
C ALA A 29 -3.01 -15.90 -25.44
N LYS A 30 -1.81 -15.44 -25.86
CA LYS A 30 -0.74 -15.08 -24.91
C LYS A 30 -1.39 -14.14 -23.91
N SER A 31 -1.58 -14.61 -22.68
CA SER A 31 -2.10 -13.78 -21.61
C SER A 31 -1.25 -12.51 -21.61
N ASN A 32 -1.88 -11.33 -21.70
CA ASN A 32 -1.13 -10.09 -21.77
C ASN A 32 -0.16 -10.08 -20.58
N PRO A 33 1.17 -10.09 -20.83
CA PRO A 33 2.12 -10.18 -19.74
C PRO A 33 2.01 -8.97 -18.81
N TRP A 34 1.42 -7.86 -19.27
CA TRP A 34 1.18 -6.65 -18.48
C TRP A 34 -0.14 -6.65 -17.71
N ALA A 35 -0.88 -7.75 -17.69
CA ALA A 35 -2.21 -7.82 -17.09
C ALA A 35 -2.25 -7.35 -15.63
N GLY A 36 -3.12 -6.36 -15.36
CA GLY A 36 -3.29 -5.73 -14.06
C GLY A 36 -2.26 -4.63 -13.73
N SER A 37 -1.50 -4.17 -14.72
CA SER A 37 -0.67 -2.96 -14.61
C SER A 37 -1.53 -1.71 -14.61
N SER A 38 -1.25 -0.76 -13.72
CA SER A 38 -2.05 0.46 -13.63
C SER A 38 -1.21 1.68 -13.24
N ILE A 39 -1.74 2.84 -13.60
CA ILE A 39 -1.31 4.15 -13.10
C ILE A 39 -2.48 4.76 -12.35
N TYR A 40 -2.24 5.28 -11.15
CA TYR A 40 -3.25 6.00 -10.38
C TYR A 40 -2.81 7.45 -10.19
N TYR A 41 -3.76 8.36 -10.33
CA TYR A 41 -3.62 9.74 -9.93
C TYR A 41 -4.70 10.06 -8.90
N GLU A 42 -4.27 10.27 -7.66
CA GLU A 42 -5.11 10.37 -6.49
C GLU A 42 -5.09 11.80 -5.96
N HIS A 43 -6.24 12.25 -5.46
CA HIS A 43 -6.39 13.47 -4.68
C HIS A 43 -6.90 13.11 -3.29
N VAL A 44 -6.20 13.54 -2.25
CA VAL A 44 -6.55 13.23 -0.86
C VAL A 44 -6.74 14.52 -0.07
N PHE A 45 -7.78 14.57 0.77
CA PHE A 45 -7.87 15.58 1.82
C PHE A 45 -8.30 14.94 3.14
N SER A 46 -7.88 15.54 4.25
CA SER A 46 -8.32 15.07 5.57
C SER A 46 -9.74 15.53 5.85
N ALA A 47 -10.60 14.63 6.34
CA ALA A 47 -12.00 14.92 6.62
C ALA A 47 -12.18 16.08 7.62
N ILE A 48 -11.28 16.18 8.61
CA ILE A 48 -11.31 17.27 9.60
C ILE A 48 -10.92 18.63 9.01
N SER A 49 -10.30 18.67 7.83
CA SER A 49 -9.94 19.94 7.16
C SER A 49 -11.17 20.78 6.79
N LEU A 50 -12.34 20.13 6.70
CA LEU A 50 -13.63 20.77 6.42
C LEU A 50 -14.22 21.47 7.65
N ASP A 51 -13.74 21.18 8.86
CA ASP A 51 -14.21 21.77 10.12
C ASP A 51 -13.06 22.49 10.84
N LYS A 52 -13.07 23.82 10.76
CA LYS A 52 -12.06 24.67 11.44
C LYS A 52 -12.08 24.56 12.96
N SER A 53 -13.16 24.05 13.55
CA SER A 53 -13.30 23.87 15.00
C SER A 53 -12.83 22.50 15.50
N ALA A 54 -12.51 21.58 14.58
CA ALA A 54 -12.07 20.22 14.93
C ALA A 54 -10.69 20.19 15.59
N GLU A 55 -9.84 21.20 15.36
CA GLU A 55 -8.52 21.31 15.96
C GLU A 55 -8.26 22.69 16.55
N GLN A 56 -7.37 22.76 17.55
CA GLN A 56 -7.00 24.01 18.21
C GLN A 56 -6.31 25.00 17.25
N SER A 57 -5.57 24.48 16.27
CA SER A 57 -4.98 25.26 15.19
C SER A 57 -5.46 24.66 13.87
N TRP A 58 -6.06 25.47 13.00
CA TRP A 58 -6.58 24.98 11.72
C TRP A 58 -5.41 24.64 10.79
N ASN A 59 -5.13 23.35 10.62
CA ASN A 59 -4.12 22.84 9.69
C ASN A 59 -4.77 21.93 8.64
N PRO A 60 -5.34 22.49 7.56
CA PRO A 60 -5.97 21.68 6.53
C PRO A 60 -4.92 20.86 5.78
N TYR A 61 -5.28 19.63 5.41
CA TYR A 61 -4.45 18.73 4.60
C TYR A 61 -5.11 18.48 3.25
N TYR A 62 -4.37 18.75 2.17
CA TYR A 62 -4.71 18.35 0.80
C TYR A 62 -3.43 17.98 0.04
N SER A 63 -3.42 16.80 -0.57
CA SER A 63 -2.32 16.30 -1.38
C SER A 63 -2.83 15.68 -2.67
N HIS A 64 -1.90 15.47 -3.60
CA HIS A 64 -2.11 14.61 -4.75
C HIS A 64 -0.95 13.64 -4.90
N SER A 65 -1.23 12.45 -5.43
CA SER A 65 -0.24 11.41 -5.62
C SER A 65 -0.35 10.77 -6.99
N LEU A 66 0.79 10.32 -7.52
CA LEU A 66 0.90 9.51 -8.73
C LEU A 66 1.49 8.15 -8.32
N SER A 67 0.72 7.07 -8.51
CA SER A 67 1.15 5.71 -8.23
C SER A 67 1.41 4.96 -9.53
N LEU A 68 2.61 4.42 -9.68
CA LEU A 68 3.00 3.56 -10.80
C LEU A 68 3.01 2.11 -10.33
N GLN A 69 2.16 1.28 -10.91
CA GLN A 69 2.01 -0.12 -10.52
C GLN A 69 2.13 -1.09 -11.71
N PRO A 70 3.28 -1.15 -12.41
CA PRO A 70 3.47 -2.10 -13.49
C PRO A 70 3.56 -3.53 -12.93
N LYS A 71 2.92 -4.46 -13.63
CA LYS A 71 2.93 -5.89 -13.33
C LYS A 71 3.35 -6.65 -14.57
N TRP A 72 4.23 -7.63 -14.39
CA TRP A 72 4.69 -8.49 -15.46
C TRP A 72 4.54 -9.96 -15.08
N ARG A 73 3.66 -10.66 -15.80
CA ARG A 73 3.42 -12.10 -15.70
C ARG A 73 4.26 -12.82 -16.74
N PHE A 74 5.33 -13.45 -16.29
CA PHE A 74 6.20 -14.27 -17.14
C PHE A 74 5.90 -15.77 -17.01
N HIS A 75 5.03 -16.16 -16.06
CA HIS A 75 4.52 -17.53 -15.91
C HIS A 75 3.10 -17.50 -15.34
N ASP A 76 2.36 -18.60 -15.51
CA ASP A 76 1.04 -18.83 -14.89
C ASP A 76 1.02 -18.70 -13.36
N TYR A 77 2.14 -18.99 -12.71
CA TYR A 77 2.25 -19.02 -11.25
C TYR A 77 3.13 -17.91 -10.72
N PHE A 78 3.84 -17.18 -11.59
CA PHE A 78 4.82 -16.20 -11.17
C PHE A 78 4.65 -14.90 -11.96
N GLY A 79 4.56 -13.81 -11.21
CA GLY A 79 4.64 -12.47 -11.75
C GLY A 79 5.42 -11.58 -10.82
N VAL A 80 5.98 -10.53 -11.37
CA VAL A 80 6.60 -9.44 -10.62
C VAL A 80 5.71 -8.20 -10.73
N GLY A 81 5.48 -7.52 -9.62
CA GLY A 81 4.86 -6.21 -9.56
C GLY A 81 5.84 -5.20 -9.00
N LEU A 82 5.81 -3.97 -9.49
CA LEU A 82 6.48 -2.86 -8.85
C LEU A 82 5.43 -1.89 -8.34
N ARG A 83 5.73 -1.17 -7.27
CA ARG A 83 4.96 -0.01 -6.84
C ARG A 83 5.90 1.11 -6.41
N LEU A 84 5.65 2.29 -6.97
CA LEU A 84 6.29 3.54 -6.57
C LEU A 84 5.23 4.64 -6.60
N ASP A 85 5.11 5.36 -5.51
CA ASP A 85 4.20 6.48 -5.35
C ASP A 85 5.01 7.77 -5.22
N VAL A 86 4.53 8.83 -5.86
CA VAL A 86 5.10 10.18 -5.76
C VAL A 86 3.98 11.11 -5.33
N GLU A 87 4.14 11.76 -4.19
CA GLU A 87 3.13 12.60 -3.56
C GLU A 87 3.64 14.04 -3.41
N GLN A 88 2.74 14.99 -3.50
CA GLN A 88 2.99 16.36 -3.09
C GLN A 88 1.82 16.88 -2.26
N GLU A 89 2.13 17.39 -1.08
CA GLU A 89 1.17 18.14 -0.30
C GLU A 89 1.06 19.57 -0.84
N LEU A 90 -0.17 20.02 -1.06
CA LEU A 90 -0.50 21.35 -1.59
C LEU A 90 -0.88 22.35 -0.48
N THR A 91 -1.08 21.84 0.74
CA THR A 91 -1.28 22.61 1.97
C THR A 91 0.04 22.88 2.69
N ASN A 92 -0.02 23.18 4.00
CA ASN A 92 1.16 23.44 4.80
C ASN A 92 1.63 22.13 5.43
N SER A 93 2.69 21.56 4.86
CA SER A 93 3.20 20.28 5.28
C SER A 93 3.95 20.36 6.60
N ASP A 94 3.57 19.52 7.55
CA ASP A 94 4.25 19.35 8.83
C ASP A 94 5.44 18.39 8.73
N ASP A 95 5.49 17.57 7.67
CA ASP A 95 6.46 16.49 7.50
C ASP A 95 7.60 16.83 6.53
N THR A 96 7.49 17.93 5.78
CA THR A 96 8.50 18.34 4.79
C THR A 96 9.22 19.63 5.19
N VAL A 97 10.45 19.80 4.68
CA VAL A 97 11.28 20.98 4.97
C VAL A 97 10.91 22.16 4.06
N ARG A 98 10.36 21.88 2.88
CA ARG A 98 9.97 22.89 1.90
C ARG A 98 8.49 22.72 1.56
N ARG A 99 7.80 23.85 1.41
CA ARG A 99 6.44 23.84 0.87
C ARG A 99 6.45 23.28 -0.56
N TYR A 100 5.43 22.47 -0.90
CA TYR A 100 5.30 21.82 -2.20
C TYR A 100 6.45 20.88 -2.54
N GLU A 101 7.05 20.25 -1.53
CA GLU A 101 8.08 19.26 -1.75
C GLU A 101 7.49 17.94 -2.24
N TRP A 102 8.07 17.38 -3.30
CA TRP A 102 7.72 16.05 -3.77
C TRP A 102 8.32 14.98 -2.84
N MET A 103 7.46 14.13 -2.32
CA MET A 103 7.79 12.97 -1.52
C MET A 103 7.68 11.71 -2.37
N TRP A 104 8.62 10.80 -2.17
CA TRP A 104 8.65 9.51 -2.86
C TRP A 104 8.34 8.44 -1.82
N SER A 105 7.52 7.45 -2.19
CA SER A 105 7.41 6.22 -1.43
C SER A 105 8.71 5.42 -1.54
N ASP A 106 8.84 4.39 -0.71
CA ASP A 106 9.80 3.34 -0.99
C ASP A 106 9.36 2.53 -2.22
N LEU A 107 10.34 1.99 -2.95
CA LEU A 107 10.06 1.12 -4.10
C LEU A 107 9.73 -0.27 -3.59
N SER A 108 8.50 -0.72 -3.82
CA SER A 108 8.10 -2.09 -3.52
C SER A 108 8.23 -2.97 -4.76
N VAL A 109 8.83 -4.15 -4.60
CA VAL A 109 8.92 -5.20 -5.60
C VAL A 109 8.23 -6.43 -5.06
N ASP A 110 7.12 -6.83 -5.68
CA ASP A 110 6.31 -7.97 -5.26
C ASP A 110 6.51 -9.15 -6.21
N LEU A 111 7.03 -10.26 -5.70
CA LEU A 111 6.99 -11.56 -6.36
C LEU A 111 5.72 -12.28 -5.92
N ASN A 112 4.77 -12.47 -6.84
CA ASN A 112 3.44 -12.97 -6.49
C ASN A 112 3.14 -14.31 -7.14
N ALA A 113 2.43 -15.17 -6.38
CA ALA A 113 1.82 -16.37 -6.92
C ALA A 113 0.64 -15.98 -7.83
N GLY A 114 0.85 -15.99 -9.15
CA GLY A 114 -0.09 -15.50 -10.17
C GLY A 114 -1.50 -16.09 -10.03
N LYS A 115 -1.69 -17.34 -10.46
CA LYS A 115 -2.99 -18.05 -10.34
C LYS A 115 -3.33 -18.45 -8.90
N GLY A 116 -2.33 -18.71 -8.05
CA GLY A 116 -2.55 -19.28 -6.71
C GLY A 116 -3.04 -20.72 -6.72
N TYR A 117 -3.54 -21.20 -5.58
CA TYR A 117 -4.19 -22.51 -5.42
C TYR A 117 -5.66 -22.30 -5.03
N THR A 118 -6.60 -22.88 -5.78
CA THR A 118 -8.03 -22.87 -5.42
C THR A 118 -8.43 -24.27 -4.98
N GLU A 119 -8.89 -24.38 -3.75
CA GLU A 119 -9.38 -25.63 -3.19
C GLU A 119 -10.75 -25.99 -3.79
N SER A 120 -10.90 -27.23 -4.24
CA SER A 120 -12.03 -27.68 -5.07
C SER A 120 -13.38 -27.76 -4.34
N PHE A 121 -13.41 -28.05 -3.05
CA PHE A 121 -14.64 -28.28 -2.29
C PHE A 121 -15.27 -26.97 -1.82
N THR A 122 -14.46 -26.07 -1.28
CA THR A 122 -14.87 -24.79 -0.71
C THR A 122 -14.77 -23.64 -1.71
N GLY A 123 -13.99 -23.78 -2.77
CA GLY A 123 -13.66 -22.67 -3.68
C GLY A 123 -12.77 -21.60 -3.04
N ILE A 124 -12.12 -21.89 -1.90
CA ILE A 124 -11.20 -20.97 -1.26
C ILE A 124 -9.92 -20.90 -2.09
N LYS A 125 -9.57 -19.69 -2.50
CA LYS A 125 -8.33 -19.35 -3.19
C LYS A 125 -7.27 -18.92 -2.18
N VAL A 126 -6.13 -19.60 -2.20
CA VAL A 126 -4.92 -19.29 -1.44
C VAL A 126 -3.87 -18.73 -2.40
N THR A 127 -3.31 -17.59 -2.06
CA THR A 127 -2.18 -16.98 -2.78
C THR A 127 -1.08 -16.62 -1.79
N GLY A 128 0.16 -16.61 -2.29
CA GLY A 128 1.33 -16.20 -1.52
C GLY A 128 2.19 -15.23 -2.33
N GLY A 129 3.08 -14.54 -1.66
CA GLY A 129 4.05 -13.67 -2.31
C GLY A 129 5.17 -13.23 -1.38
N LEU A 130 6.18 -12.63 -1.97
CA LEU A 130 7.32 -12.03 -1.30
C LEU A 130 7.42 -10.57 -1.73
N ARG A 131 7.43 -9.65 -0.78
CA ARG A 131 7.72 -8.23 -1.03
C ARG A 131 9.15 -7.92 -0.65
N LEU A 132 9.86 -7.23 -1.54
CA LEU A 132 11.11 -6.53 -1.24
C LEU A 132 10.80 -5.03 -1.25
N THR A 133 11.26 -4.30 -0.23
CA THR A 133 11.13 -2.84 -0.21
C THR A 133 12.52 -2.22 -0.23
N LEU A 134 12.73 -1.30 -1.17
CA LEU A 134 13.98 -0.56 -1.34
C LEU A 134 13.80 0.90 -0.86
N PRO A 135 14.72 1.39 0.00
CA PRO A 135 14.57 2.61 0.80
C PRO A 135 14.87 3.89 0.00
N VAL A 136 14.07 4.18 -1.02
CA VAL A 136 14.29 5.38 -1.85
C VAL A 136 13.65 6.64 -1.24
N SER A 137 12.69 6.48 -0.32
CA SER A 137 12.05 7.61 0.37
C SER A 137 13.01 8.34 1.30
N LYS A 138 12.66 9.57 1.68
CA LYS A 138 13.41 10.30 2.72
C LYS A 138 13.19 9.70 4.10
N ALA A 139 11.97 9.24 4.38
CA ALA A 139 11.62 8.61 5.65
C ALA A 139 12.41 7.31 5.89
N ALA A 140 12.52 6.44 4.88
CA ALA A 140 13.31 5.21 5.00
C ALA A 140 14.80 5.49 5.17
N ARG A 141 15.34 6.49 4.46
CA ARG A 141 16.73 6.91 4.64
C ARG A 141 16.99 7.52 6.02
N ALA A 142 16.05 8.29 6.55
CA ALA A 142 16.15 8.82 7.92
C ALA A 142 16.11 7.71 8.98
N ARG A 143 15.45 6.59 8.67
CA ARG A 143 15.48 5.37 9.49
C ARG A 143 16.72 4.50 9.23
N GLU A 144 17.58 4.88 8.30
CA GLU A 144 18.71 4.06 7.84
C GLU A 144 18.28 2.64 7.40
N LEU A 145 17.09 2.53 6.81
CA LEU A 145 16.64 1.28 6.23
C LEU A 145 17.55 0.94 5.04
N PHE A 146 18.08 -0.27 5.01
CA PHE A 146 18.81 -0.84 3.87
C PHE A 146 17.86 -1.54 2.89
N MET A 147 16.98 -2.39 3.42
CA MET A 147 15.90 -3.05 2.69
C MET A 147 14.91 -3.67 3.66
N SER A 148 13.74 -4.08 3.18
CA SER A 148 12.88 -5.00 3.93
C SER A 148 12.43 -6.18 3.09
N VAL A 149 12.14 -7.29 3.76
CA VAL A 149 11.66 -8.53 3.15
C VAL A 149 10.38 -8.95 3.84
N GLY A 150 9.31 -9.12 3.06
CA GLY A 150 7.99 -9.38 3.59
C GLY A 150 7.26 -10.53 2.90
N PRO A 151 7.40 -11.78 3.37
CA PRO A 151 6.54 -12.87 2.93
C PRO A 151 5.09 -12.60 3.35
N GLY A 152 4.16 -12.89 2.46
CA GLY A 152 2.74 -12.72 2.70
C GLY A 152 1.91 -13.85 2.10
N ALA A 153 0.73 -14.02 2.67
CA ALA A 153 -0.27 -14.96 2.19
C ALA A 153 -1.65 -14.32 2.28
N SER A 154 -2.56 -14.77 1.41
CA SER A 154 -3.95 -14.39 1.47
C SER A 154 -4.85 -15.55 1.11
N VAL A 155 -6.00 -15.59 1.77
CA VAL A 155 -7.10 -16.49 1.49
C VAL A 155 -8.31 -15.68 1.06
N SER A 156 -9.05 -16.15 0.06
CA SER A 156 -10.24 -15.46 -0.41
C SER A 156 -11.26 -16.42 -0.97
N ARG A 157 -12.53 -16.02 -0.98
CA ARG A 157 -13.61 -16.77 -1.60
C ARG A 157 -14.55 -15.81 -2.31
N LYS A 158 -14.87 -16.12 -3.57
CA LYS A 158 -15.87 -15.42 -4.37
C LYS A 158 -17.20 -16.17 -4.31
N PHE A 159 -18.26 -15.43 -4.06
CA PHE A 159 -19.66 -15.87 -4.02
C PHE A 159 -20.40 -15.19 -5.16
N SER A 160 -20.39 -15.81 -6.34
CA SER A 160 -21.14 -15.35 -7.53
C SER A 160 -22.60 -15.78 -7.50
N ASP A 161 -22.87 -16.95 -6.95
CA ASP A 161 -24.18 -17.59 -7.12
C ASP A 161 -25.20 -17.16 -6.07
N LEU A 162 -24.74 -16.45 -5.03
CA LEU A 162 -25.58 -16.07 -3.88
C LEU A 162 -26.57 -14.95 -4.22
N PHE A 163 -26.24 -14.09 -5.19
CA PHE A 163 -26.99 -12.88 -5.49
C PHE A 163 -27.49 -12.79 -6.94
N GLY A 164 -27.07 -13.72 -7.80
CA GLY A 164 -27.33 -13.67 -9.23
C GLY A 164 -26.43 -12.68 -9.98
N SER A 165 -26.06 -13.01 -11.21
CA SER A 165 -25.23 -12.14 -12.06
C SER A 165 -25.92 -10.79 -12.31
N PRO A 166 -25.19 -9.64 -12.29
CA PRO A 166 -23.72 -9.50 -12.16
C PRO A 166 -23.21 -9.35 -10.72
N LEU A 167 -24.09 -9.46 -9.72
CA LEU A 167 -23.75 -9.19 -8.32
C LEU A 167 -22.87 -10.31 -7.76
N SER A 168 -21.67 -9.99 -7.28
CA SER A 168 -20.80 -10.98 -6.66
C SER A 168 -20.04 -10.44 -5.46
N LEU A 169 -19.92 -11.26 -4.42
CA LEU A 169 -19.24 -10.89 -3.17
C LEU A 169 -17.94 -11.68 -3.06
N THR A 170 -16.82 -11.00 -2.82
CA THR A 170 -15.54 -11.62 -2.48
C THR A 170 -15.18 -11.27 -1.04
N VAL A 171 -14.93 -12.29 -0.23
CA VAL A 171 -14.43 -12.13 1.14
C VAL A 171 -13.00 -12.63 1.18
N GLY A 172 -12.11 -11.84 1.78
CA GLY A 172 -10.69 -12.17 1.87
C GLY A 172 -10.10 -11.91 3.24
N TYR A 173 -8.99 -12.57 3.51
CA TYR A 173 -8.10 -12.29 4.63
C TYR A 173 -6.65 -12.37 4.16
N ASN A 174 -5.86 -11.36 4.49
CA ASN A 174 -4.46 -11.26 4.06
C ASN A 174 -3.56 -11.02 5.27
N GLY A 175 -2.33 -11.52 5.19
CA GLY A 175 -1.30 -11.31 6.20
C GLY A 175 0.07 -11.18 5.55
N ARG A 176 0.90 -10.29 6.07
CA ARG A 176 2.30 -10.11 5.70
C ARG A 176 3.11 -9.84 6.95
N TRP A 177 4.11 -10.68 7.18
CA TRP A 177 5.17 -10.38 8.13
C TRP A 177 6.33 -9.76 7.35
N THR A 178 6.97 -8.74 7.90
CA THR A 178 8.06 -7.99 7.28
C THR A 178 9.21 -7.90 8.26
N TYR A 179 10.42 -8.23 7.80
CA TYR A 179 11.65 -7.95 8.53
C TYR A 179 12.34 -6.75 7.89
N HIS A 180 12.76 -5.80 8.70
CA HIS A 180 13.42 -4.58 8.26
C HIS A 180 14.90 -4.63 8.62
N PHE A 181 15.76 -4.51 7.61
CA PHE A 181 17.20 -4.43 7.79
C PHE A 181 17.58 -2.96 7.89
N HIS A 182 17.94 -2.51 9.09
CA HIS A 182 18.43 -1.15 9.34
C HIS A 182 19.94 -1.16 9.60
N GLU A 183 20.62 -0.05 9.29
CA GLU A 183 22.00 0.17 9.72
C GLU A 183 22.07 0.54 11.21
N THR A 184 21.12 1.33 11.70
CA THR A 184 20.94 1.64 13.14
C THR A 184 19.57 1.21 13.68
N THR A 185 19.51 0.95 14.99
CA THR A 185 18.27 0.62 15.69
C THR A 185 17.36 1.83 15.96
N THR A 186 17.89 3.05 15.80
CA THR A 186 17.17 4.31 15.99
C THR A 186 17.22 5.17 14.73
N ALA A 187 16.12 5.86 14.44
CA ALA A 187 16.04 6.80 13.33
C ALA A 187 16.83 8.08 13.64
N GLN A 188 17.55 8.57 12.63
CA GLN A 188 18.29 9.82 12.72
C GLN A 188 17.41 11.00 12.30
N TYR A 189 17.08 11.88 13.25
CA TYR A 189 16.46 13.17 12.96
C TYR A 189 17.48 14.29 13.03
N LYS A 190 17.31 15.29 12.18
CA LYS A 190 18.02 16.58 12.30
C LYS A 190 17.36 17.44 13.38
N ALA A 191 17.34 16.94 14.61
CA ALA A 191 16.87 17.68 15.78
C ALA A 191 18.02 17.84 16.79
N PRO A 192 18.16 19.01 17.44
CA PRO A 192 19.07 19.12 18.57
C PRO A 192 18.62 18.14 19.65
N THR A 193 19.56 17.40 20.24
CA THR A 193 19.31 16.63 21.45
C THR A 193 18.88 17.61 22.53
N ILE A 194 17.63 17.49 22.99
CA ILE A 194 17.17 18.26 24.14
C ILE A 194 17.80 17.58 25.35
N SER A 195 18.97 18.07 25.77
CA SER A 195 19.55 17.70 27.05
C SER A 195 18.63 18.25 28.14
N CYS A 196 17.84 17.38 28.75
CA CYS A 196 17.37 17.70 30.09
C CYS A 196 18.58 17.78 31.03
N GLY A 197 18.59 18.77 31.93
CA GLY A 197 19.67 18.94 32.91
C GLY A 197 19.75 17.85 33.99
N ASP A 198 18.67 17.09 34.20
CA ASP A 198 18.62 15.94 35.12
C ASP A 198 17.99 14.70 34.43
N PRO A 199 18.81 13.76 33.94
CA PRO A 199 18.36 12.56 33.25
C PRO A 199 17.63 11.55 34.16
N THR A 200 17.68 11.74 35.49
CA THR A 200 16.96 10.89 36.46
C THR A 200 15.56 11.39 36.77
N SER A 201 15.18 12.58 36.28
CA SER A 201 13.84 13.14 36.47
C SER A 201 12.82 12.42 35.57
N PRO A 202 11.70 11.91 36.11
CA PRO A 202 10.61 11.33 35.31
C PRO A 202 10.00 12.34 34.32
N LEU A 203 10.13 13.64 34.61
CA LEU A 203 9.67 14.70 33.71
C LEU A 203 10.56 14.85 32.48
N CYS A 204 11.79 14.37 32.56
CA CYS A 204 12.83 14.49 31.55
C CYS A 204 13.02 13.25 30.68
N GLU A 205 12.63 12.06 31.17
CA GLU A 205 12.61 10.81 30.41
C GLU A 205 11.96 10.98 29.01
N ARG A 206 10.88 11.76 28.94
CA ARG A 206 10.16 12.11 27.71
C ARG A 206 10.82 13.17 26.82
N PHE A 207 11.85 13.88 27.31
CA PHE A 207 12.55 14.95 26.60
C PHE A 207 14.00 14.59 26.25
N VAL A 208 14.57 13.56 26.86
CA VAL A 208 15.80 12.94 26.36
C VAL A 208 15.44 12.23 25.07
N ASN A 209 15.48 12.97 23.95
CA ASN A 209 15.31 12.42 22.61
C ASN A 209 16.47 11.42 22.36
N THR A 210 16.29 10.15 22.74
CA THR A 210 17.22 9.06 22.40
C THR A 210 17.01 8.57 20.96
N GLY A 211 15.99 9.09 20.26
CA GLY A 211 15.66 8.77 18.87
C GLY A 211 14.32 8.07 18.75
N TYR A 212 13.73 8.07 17.55
CA TYR A 212 12.56 7.23 17.26
C TYR A 212 13.07 5.83 16.94
N GLU A 213 12.73 4.83 17.75
CA GLU A 213 13.17 3.45 17.50
C GLU A 213 12.63 2.94 16.17
N ASN A 214 13.50 2.27 15.42
CA ASN A 214 13.13 1.61 14.18
C ASN A 214 12.39 0.30 14.48
N PRO A 215 11.37 -0.06 13.69
CA PRO A 215 10.73 -1.35 13.81
C PRO A 215 11.64 -2.44 13.23
N GLU A 216 11.95 -3.49 14.00
CA GLU A 216 12.69 -4.63 13.46
C GLU A 216 11.77 -5.51 12.61
N HIS A 217 10.55 -5.74 13.09
CA HIS A 217 9.57 -6.58 12.43
C HIS A 217 8.19 -5.94 12.42
N GLY A 218 7.47 -6.10 11.31
CA GLY A 218 6.10 -5.64 11.14
C GLY A 218 5.19 -6.79 10.76
N LEU A 219 4.03 -6.89 11.40
CA LEU A 219 2.95 -7.78 10.99
C LEU A 219 1.76 -6.93 10.55
N VAL A 220 1.34 -7.06 9.30
CA VAL A 220 0.10 -6.47 8.79
C VAL A 220 -0.85 -7.59 8.42
N HIS A 221 -2.05 -7.60 8.97
CA HIS A 221 -3.06 -8.58 8.59
C HIS A 221 -4.46 -8.01 8.72
N GLY A 222 -5.39 -8.48 7.88
CA GLY A 222 -6.71 -7.86 7.82
C GLY A 222 -7.71 -8.63 7.00
N ALA A 223 -8.97 -8.27 7.20
CA ALA A 223 -10.08 -8.75 6.39
C ALA A 223 -10.38 -7.76 5.26
N SER A 224 -10.83 -8.30 4.14
CA SER A 224 -11.30 -7.53 2.99
C SER A 224 -12.65 -8.05 2.51
N LEU A 225 -13.44 -7.13 1.98
CA LEU A 225 -14.70 -7.40 1.32
C LEU A 225 -14.74 -6.61 0.02
N SER A 226 -15.12 -7.27 -1.08
CA SER A 226 -15.33 -6.64 -2.37
C SER A 226 -16.68 -7.08 -2.92
N LEU A 227 -17.50 -6.13 -3.35
CA LEU A 227 -18.82 -6.34 -3.92
C LEU A 227 -18.80 -5.79 -5.34
N ASP A 228 -18.84 -6.68 -6.33
CA ASP A 228 -19.06 -6.30 -7.72
C ASP A 228 -20.56 -6.04 -7.88
N ILE A 229 -20.99 -4.77 -7.96
CA ILE A 229 -22.41 -4.38 -8.00
C ILE A 229 -22.95 -4.51 -9.42
N THR A 230 -22.17 -4.04 -10.39
CA THR A 230 -22.40 -4.21 -11.83
C THR A 230 -21.07 -4.52 -12.51
N GLU A 231 -21.06 -4.73 -13.83
CA GLU A 231 -19.82 -4.89 -14.60
C GLU A 231 -18.87 -3.68 -14.51
N LYS A 232 -19.40 -2.50 -14.15
CA LYS A 232 -18.62 -1.25 -14.07
C LYS A 232 -18.54 -0.63 -12.69
N LEU A 233 -19.35 -1.10 -11.73
CA LEU A 233 -19.46 -0.50 -10.40
C LEU A 233 -19.13 -1.54 -9.35
N SER A 234 -18.17 -1.24 -8.49
CA SER A 234 -17.76 -2.11 -7.40
C SER A 234 -17.59 -1.31 -6.12
N PHE A 235 -17.88 -1.95 -4.98
CA PHE A 235 -17.56 -1.42 -3.66
C PHE A 235 -16.51 -2.34 -3.01
N SER A 236 -15.50 -1.77 -2.39
CA SER A 236 -14.52 -2.55 -1.62
C SER A 236 -14.25 -1.94 -0.26
N THR A 237 -13.87 -2.78 0.70
CA THR A 237 -13.41 -2.33 2.01
C THR A 237 -12.36 -3.28 2.57
N ASN A 238 -11.40 -2.72 3.30
CA ASN A 238 -10.35 -3.43 4.01
C ASN A 238 -10.25 -2.90 5.44
N PHE A 239 -10.08 -3.82 6.39
CA PHE A 239 -9.74 -3.48 7.77
C PHE A 239 -8.56 -4.33 8.21
N SER A 240 -7.45 -3.66 8.49
CA SER A 240 -6.16 -4.27 8.80
C SER A 240 -5.62 -3.80 10.14
N PHE A 241 -4.94 -4.70 10.83
CA PHE A 241 -4.15 -4.44 12.01
C PHE A 241 -2.68 -4.44 11.62
N LEU A 242 -1.91 -3.50 12.17
CA LEU A 242 -0.48 -3.41 12.01
C LEU A 242 0.16 -3.47 13.39
N ARG A 243 1.11 -4.39 13.57
CA ARG A 243 1.90 -4.56 14.78
C ARG A 243 3.37 -4.49 14.42
N ASN A 244 4.04 -3.45 14.87
CA ASN A 244 5.47 -3.25 14.65
C ASN A 244 6.22 -3.53 15.96
N GLY A 245 7.02 -4.59 16.02
CA GLY A 245 7.96 -4.81 17.12
C GLY A 245 9.24 -4.03 16.88
N LEU A 246 9.66 -3.29 17.90
CA LEU A 246 10.82 -2.41 17.87
C LEU A 246 12.08 -3.21 18.26
N TYR A 247 13.26 -2.65 17.99
CA TYR A 247 14.49 -3.24 18.52
C TYR A 247 14.48 -3.22 20.05
N ALA A 248 15.04 -4.25 20.68
CA ALA A 248 15.24 -4.24 22.12
C ALA A 248 16.21 -3.12 22.51
N LEU A 249 15.91 -2.44 23.62
CA LEU A 249 16.83 -1.49 24.21
C LEU A 249 18.01 -2.23 24.85
N SER A 250 19.16 -1.58 24.85
CA SER A 250 20.34 -2.04 25.61
C SER A 250 20.49 -1.19 26.86
N ASP A 251 21.02 -1.78 27.93
CA ASP A 251 21.38 -1.03 29.13
C ASP A 251 22.26 0.17 28.78
N TYR A 252 22.00 1.31 29.41
CA TYR A 252 22.74 2.54 29.18
C TYR A 252 23.47 2.97 30.45
N GLU A 253 24.80 3.00 30.40
CA GLU A 253 25.62 3.54 31.48
C GLU A 253 25.83 5.04 31.29
N MET A 254 25.53 5.82 32.34
CA MET A 254 25.85 7.24 32.38
C MET A 254 26.46 7.65 33.70
N LEU A 255 27.06 8.84 33.74
CA LEU A 255 27.51 9.48 34.97
C LEU A 255 26.42 10.44 35.45
N ASP A 256 26.08 10.38 36.73
CA ASP A 256 25.21 11.38 37.35
C ASP A 256 25.94 12.71 37.57
N GLY A 257 25.23 13.71 38.10
CA GLY A 257 25.81 15.02 38.43
C GLY A 257 26.92 14.98 39.49
N ALA A 258 27.10 13.87 40.20
CA ALA A 258 28.17 13.62 41.16
C ALA A 258 29.33 12.79 40.57
N GLY A 259 29.26 12.42 39.29
CA GLY A 259 30.25 11.59 38.62
C GLY A 259 30.17 10.10 38.97
N GLN A 260 29.08 9.64 39.60
CA GLN A 260 28.82 8.23 39.85
C GLN A 260 28.20 7.56 38.63
N LYS A 261 28.60 6.31 38.37
CA LYS A 261 27.97 5.50 37.33
C LYS A 261 26.55 5.12 37.74
N VAL A 262 25.58 5.42 36.88
CA VAL A 262 24.19 4.99 36.94
C VAL A 262 23.91 4.15 35.70
N VAL A 263 23.38 2.96 35.89
CA VAL A 263 22.91 2.09 34.79
C VAL A 263 21.41 2.27 34.66
N LEU A 264 20.95 2.66 33.49
CA LEU A 264 19.55 2.58 33.11
C LEU A 264 19.35 1.21 32.46
N GLU A 265 18.70 0.31 33.19
CA GLU A 265 18.37 -1.03 32.69
C GLU A 265 17.37 -0.93 31.54
N ALA A 266 17.62 -1.67 30.48
CA ALA A 266 16.65 -1.81 29.40
C ALA A 266 15.43 -2.58 29.91
N ASP A 267 14.25 -2.16 29.46
CA ASP A 267 13.05 -2.96 29.66
C ASP A 267 13.24 -4.33 28.96
N SER A 268 12.89 -5.39 29.68
CA SER A 268 12.93 -6.77 29.18
C SER A 268 11.84 -7.04 28.14
N GLU A 269 10.80 -6.19 28.07
CA GLU A 269 9.73 -6.32 27.09
C GLU A 269 10.06 -5.56 25.79
N VAL A 270 9.93 -6.26 24.65
CA VAL A 270 10.07 -5.62 23.34
C VAL A 270 8.92 -4.64 23.14
N ALA A 271 9.24 -3.35 23.01
CA ALA A 271 8.25 -2.32 22.73
C ALA A 271 7.55 -2.57 21.39
N VAL A 272 6.25 -2.28 21.34
CA VAL A 272 5.40 -2.55 20.17
C VAL A 272 4.56 -1.33 19.84
N ARG A 273 4.42 -1.03 18.54
CA ARG A 273 3.46 -0.05 18.02
C ARG A 273 2.29 -0.76 17.36
N HIS A 274 1.09 -0.40 17.78
CA HIS A 274 -0.17 -0.95 17.27
C HIS A 274 -0.92 0.11 16.47
N TYR A 275 -1.32 -0.25 15.25
CA TYR A 275 -2.15 0.57 14.39
C TYR A 275 -3.29 -0.24 13.81
N GLN A 276 -4.34 0.48 13.44
CA GLN A 276 -5.42 -0.02 12.60
C GLN A 276 -5.48 0.81 11.34
N TRP A 277 -5.80 0.14 10.24
CA TRP A 277 -5.98 0.74 8.93
C TRP A 277 -7.30 0.30 8.34
N PHE A 278 -8.17 1.28 8.10
CA PHE A 278 -9.44 1.09 7.43
C PHE A 278 -9.40 1.76 6.05
N VAL A 279 -9.95 1.10 5.04
CA VAL A 279 -10.22 1.67 3.72
C VAL A 279 -11.61 1.22 3.27
N ALA A 280 -12.38 2.13 2.68
CA ALA A 280 -13.59 1.81 1.94
C ALA A 280 -13.65 2.64 0.66
N GLU A 281 -14.07 2.03 -0.44
CA GLU A 281 -13.97 2.61 -1.76
C GLU A 281 -15.17 2.22 -2.62
N LEU A 282 -15.70 3.18 -3.38
CA LEU A 282 -16.62 2.95 -4.47
C LEU A 282 -15.90 3.25 -5.78
N SER A 283 -15.77 2.24 -6.63
CA SER A 283 -15.03 2.28 -7.89
C SER A 283 -15.97 2.16 -9.09
N TYR A 284 -15.76 2.99 -10.11
CA TYR A 284 -16.52 3.02 -11.36
C TYR A 284 -15.62 3.01 -12.60
N GLN A 285 -15.79 2.01 -13.47
CA GLN A 285 -15.11 1.93 -14.76
C GLN A 285 -15.80 2.83 -15.79
N ALA A 286 -15.36 4.09 -15.89
CA ALA A 286 -15.97 5.09 -16.76
C ALA A 286 -15.77 4.78 -18.25
N LEU A 287 -14.56 4.37 -18.62
CA LEU A 287 -14.17 3.94 -19.97
C LEU A 287 -13.39 2.63 -19.85
N ASP A 288 -13.21 1.86 -20.92
CA ASP A 288 -12.43 0.60 -20.86
C ASP A 288 -11.01 0.81 -20.28
N LEU A 289 -10.45 2.01 -20.46
CA LEU A 289 -9.10 2.36 -20.02
C LEU A 289 -9.09 3.14 -18.69
N VAL A 290 -10.19 3.80 -18.33
CA VAL A 290 -10.23 4.81 -17.27
C VAL A 290 -11.23 4.43 -16.20
N GLY A 291 -10.73 4.25 -14.98
CA GLY A 291 -11.52 4.10 -13.77
C GLY A 291 -11.53 5.37 -12.92
N VAL A 292 -12.58 5.55 -12.14
CA VAL A 292 -12.72 6.60 -11.13
C VAL A 292 -13.12 5.95 -9.81
N ALA A 293 -12.47 6.29 -8.71
CA ALA A 293 -12.83 5.79 -7.40
C ALA A 293 -13.01 6.93 -6.40
N LEU A 294 -14.00 6.82 -5.52
CA LEU A 294 -14.18 7.69 -4.36
C LEU A 294 -14.09 6.83 -3.11
N GLY A 295 -13.23 7.20 -2.18
CA GLY A 295 -13.04 6.41 -0.98
C GLY A 295 -12.70 7.21 0.26
N VAL A 296 -12.64 6.47 1.36
CA VAL A 296 -12.21 6.94 2.66
C VAL A 296 -11.13 5.99 3.19
N SER A 297 -10.14 6.55 3.87
CA SER A 297 -9.09 5.77 4.52
C SER A 297 -8.77 6.36 5.89
N SER A 298 -8.52 5.51 6.88
CA SER A 298 -8.13 5.93 8.23
C SER A 298 -6.99 5.04 8.71
N LEU A 299 -5.80 5.61 8.91
CA LEU A 299 -4.66 4.93 9.55
C LEU A 299 -4.37 5.62 10.88
N TYR A 300 -4.47 4.89 11.98
CA TYR A 300 -4.37 5.47 13.33
C TYR A 300 -3.82 4.46 14.33
N GLY A 301 -3.20 4.95 15.41
CA GLY A 301 -2.81 4.11 16.53
C GLY A 301 -4.04 3.65 17.33
N ASP A 302 -4.00 2.44 17.88
CA ASP A 302 -5.16 1.81 18.55
C ASP A 302 -5.75 2.68 19.67
N LEU A 303 -4.88 3.32 20.44
CA LEU A 303 -5.25 4.14 21.60
C LEU A 303 -5.16 5.65 21.30
N ALA A 304 -6.06 6.40 21.92
CA ALA A 304 -6.02 7.84 22.04
C ALA A 304 -5.09 8.27 23.20
N PRO A 305 -4.73 9.57 23.31
CA PRO A 305 -3.85 10.05 24.38
C PRO A 305 -4.40 9.86 25.79
N ASP A 306 -5.70 9.63 25.93
CA ASP A 306 -6.40 9.30 27.18
C ASP A 306 -6.51 7.78 27.42
N SER A 307 -5.77 6.98 26.64
CA SER A 307 -5.76 5.52 26.68
C SER A 307 -7.09 4.85 26.32
N THR A 308 -8.02 5.56 25.68
CA THR A 308 -9.25 4.97 25.13
C THR A 308 -9.04 4.46 23.71
N TYR A 309 -9.82 3.48 23.27
CA TYR A 309 -9.77 3.02 21.88
C TYR A 309 -10.38 4.05 20.94
N ARG A 310 -9.70 4.29 19.81
CA ARG A 310 -10.23 5.17 18.76
C ARG A 310 -11.37 4.51 17.99
N THR A 311 -12.30 5.32 17.49
CA THR A 311 -13.36 4.86 16.58
C THR A 311 -12.74 4.40 15.25
N PRO A 312 -13.03 3.19 14.77
CA PRO A 312 -12.19 2.59 13.73
C PRO A 312 -12.42 3.10 12.32
N PHE A 313 -13.67 3.47 12.00
CA PHE A 313 -14.05 3.80 10.61
C PHE A 313 -13.96 5.29 10.30
N PHE A 314 -14.23 6.13 11.29
CA PHE A 314 -14.20 7.59 11.16
C PHE A 314 -13.62 8.22 12.41
N ASN A 315 -12.51 8.94 12.26
CA ASN A 315 -11.82 9.65 13.33
C ASN A 315 -10.97 10.80 12.73
N ARG A 316 -10.16 11.46 13.56
CA ARG A 316 -9.34 12.61 13.12
C ARG A 316 -8.31 12.31 12.03
N PHE A 317 -7.95 11.04 11.84
CA PHE A 317 -7.02 10.57 10.81
C PHE A 317 -7.73 10.09 9.55
N THR A 318 -9.04 10.28 9.45
CA THR A 318 -9.80 9.91 8.26
C THR A 318 -9.49 10.89 7.13
N ASN A 319 -9.06 10.32 6.01
CA ASN A 319 -8.90 10.99 4.73
C ASN A 319 -10.01 10.57 3.77
N ILE A 320 -10.42 11.49 2.92
CA ILE A 320 -11.30 11.25 1.78
C ILE A 320 -10.44 11.40 0.52
N TYR A 321 -10.57 10.47 -0.41
CA TYR A 321 -9.78 10.47 -1.64
C TYR A 321 -10.62 10.25 -2.90
N LEU A 322 -10.14 10.81 -4.00
CA LEU A 322 -10.67 10.64 -5.36
C LEU A 322 -9.53 10.17 -6.26
N ASP A 323 -9.71 8.99 -6.87
CA ASP A 323 -8.71 8.38 -7.73
C ASP A 323 -9.15 8.37 -9.18
N LEU A 324 -8.20 8.63 -10.07
CA LEU A 324 -8.28 8.32 -11.47
C LEU A 324 -7.28 7.20 -11.77
N SER A 325 -7.76 6.11 -12.34
CA SER A 325 -6.91 4.97 -12.72
C SER A 325 -6.87 4.80 -14.23
N LEU A 326 -5.69 4.48 -14.75
CA LEU A 326 -5.46 4.09 -16.13
C LEU A 326 -5.02 2.61 -16.16
N ASP A 327 -5.82 1.77 -16.81
CA ASP A 327 -5.48 0.35 -17.01
C ASP A 327 -4.54 0.20 -18.22
N ILE A 328 -3.30 -0.15 -17.94
CA ILE A 328 -2.25 -0.29 -18.95
C ILE A 328 -2.45 -1.57 -19.78
N ASP A 329 -3.09 -2.61 -19.22
CA ASP A 329 -3.42 -3.83 -19.97
C ASP A 329 -4.32 -3.49 -21.18
N SER A 330 -5.40 -2.75 -20.89
CA SER A 330 -6.34 -2.26 -21.90
C SER A 330 -5.69 -1.29 -22.90
N VAL A 331 -4.64 -0.55 -22.52
CA VAL A 331 -3.87 0.29 -23.47
C VAL A 331 -3.04 -0.59 -24.39
N VAL A 332 -2.24 -1.51 -23.84
CA VAL A 332 -1.30 -2.34 -24.60
C VAL A 332 -2.02 -3.27 -25.56
N SER A 333 -3.16 -3.83 -25.14
CA SER A 333 -3.97 -4.72 -25.98
C SER A 333 -4.54 -4.05 -27.23
N ARG A 334 -4.66 -2.71 -27.26
CA ARG A 334 -5.10 -1.97 -28.47
C ARG A 334 -4.02 -1.82 -29.53
N PHE A 335 -2.75 -2.09 -29.20
CA PHE A 335 -1.61 -1.97 -30.12
C PHE A 335 -1.05 -3.31 -30.60
N GLN A 336 -1.65 -4.44 -30.20
CA GLN A 336 -1.29 -5.79 -30.62
C GLN A 336 -2.23 -6.30 -31.72
#